data_AF-A0A5N9HGE3-F1
#
_entry.id   AF-A0A5N9HGE3-F1
#
_cell.length_a   1.000
_cell.length_b   1.000
_cell.length_c   1.000
_cell.angle_alpha   90.00
_cell.angle_beta   90.00
_cell.angle_gamma   90.00
#
_symmetry.space_group_name_H-M   'P 1'
#
loop_
_entity.id
_entity.type
_entity.pdbx_description
1 polymer ?
#
loop_
_entity_poly.entity_id
_entity_poly.type
_entity_poly.pdbx_seq_one_letter_code
_entity_poly.pdbx_strand_id
1 'polypeptide(L)'
;MSATLEKEKLSTQESEKNDKSYIIKYGISLVVFVIVMGLSWVIHLMKITQITDFPVNFSPPVTNAIDDFVDFLVVNFAWIFDWMSDQAKVLIGKIRDFLVWVPWPFTILAIMFTGWKVASRNVGIGSAIALLLLGLFNLWVSAMVTIAIMVIAVLISIVIGIPLGIIAASSNRFD
;
A
#
# COMPACT_ATOMS: atom_id res chain seq x y z
N MET A 1 42.13 -9.71 -50.08
CA MET A 1 42.38 -8.72 -49.00
C MET A 1 41.55 -7.44 -49.15
N SER A 2 41.07 -7.10 -50.35
CA SER A 2 40.17 -5.95 -50.61
C SER A 2 38.72 -6.16 -50.14
N ALA A 3 38.15 -7.35 -50.34
CA ALA A 3 36.75 -7.65 -49.98
C ALA A 3 36.49 -7.70 -48.45
N THR A 4 37.52 -7.92 -47.65
CA THR A 4 37.43 -7.91 -46.17
C THR A 4 37.35 -6.49 -45.62
N LEU A 5 38.01 -5.52 -46.26
CA LEU A 5 37.99 -4.11 -45.83
C LEU A 5 36.66 -3.42 -46.16
N GLU A 6 35.99 -3.85 -47.24
CA GLU A 6 34.69 -3.32 -47.63
C GLU A 6 33.59 -3.75 -46.65
N LYS A 7 33.61 -5.01 -46.20
CA LYS A 7 32.67 -5.51 -45.18
C LYS A 7 32.84 -4.84 -43.83
N GLU A 8 34.08 -4.54 -43.44
CA GLU A 8 34.38 -3.82 -42.21
C GLU A 8 33.80 -2.39 -42.27
N LYS A 9 34.02 -1.67 -43.39
CA LYS A 9 33.42 -0.34 -43.60
C LYS A 9 31.90 -0.36 -43.58
N LEU A 10 31.26 -1.37 -44.19
CA LEU A 10 29.82 -1.53 -44.16
C LEU A 10 29.30 -1.77 -42.73
N SER A 11 30.00 -2.60 -41.94
CA SER A 11 29.63 -2.84 -40.53
C SER A 11 29.77 -1.59 -39.65
N THR A 12 30.81 -0.77 -39.89
CA THR A 12 31.01 0.51 -39.18
C THR A 12 29.95 1.55 -39.57
N GLN A 13 29.59 1.63 -40.85
CA GLN A 13 28.56 2.53 -41.37
C GLN A 13 27.15 2.14 -40.87
N GLU A 14 26.85 0.84 -40.79
CA GLU A 14 25.57 0.35 -40.29
C GLU A 14 25.42 0.58 -38.78
N SER A 15 26.51 0.42 -38.01
CA SER A 15 26.56 0.75 -36.59
C SER A 15 26.35 2.25 -36.33
N GLU A 16 27.00 3.13 -37.10
CA GLU A 16 26.86 4.59 -36.97
C GLU A 16 25.45 5.07 -37.37
N LYS A 17 24.86 4.47 -38.42
CA LYS A 17 23.49 4.75 -38.84
C LYS A 17 22.45 4.31 -37.79
N ASN A 18 22.67 3.17 -37.14
CA ASN A 18 21.78 2.65 -36.11
C ASN A 18 21.86 3.50 -34.83
N ASP A 19 23.06 3.89 -34.39
CA ASP A 19 23.29 4.78 -33.24
C ASP A 19 22.59 6.15 -33.41
N LYS A 20 22.78 6.79 -34.58
CA LYS A 20 22.12 8.06 -34.91
C LYS A 20 20.59 7.93 -34.93
N SER A 21 20.06 6.77 -35.36
CA SER A 21 18.63 6.47 -35.35
C SER A 21 18.05 6.32 -33.94
N TYR A 22 18.80 5.69 -33.01
CA TYR A 22 18.38 5.59 -31.60
C TYR A 22 18.32 6.96 -30.93
N ILE A 23 19.35 7.80 -31.11
CA ILE A 23 19.41 9.15 -30.51
C ILE A 23 18.25 10.03 -31.00
N ILE A 24 17.90 9.95 -32.29
CA ILE A 24 16.76 10.69 -32.87
C ILE A 24 15.42 10.18 -32.32
N LYS A 25 15.22 8.86 -32.20
CA LYS A 25 13.97 8.28 -31.69
C LYS A 25 13.71 8.63 -30.23
N TYR A 26 14.72 8.51 -29.37
CA TYR A 26 14.58 8.90 -27.95
C TYR A 26 14.39 10.40 -27.79
N GLY A 27 15.08 11.22 -28.60
CA GLY A 27 14.89 12.67 -28.62
C GLY A 27 13.46 13.08 -29.00
N ILE A 28 12.89 12.47 -30.05
CA ILE A 28 11.50 12.73 -30.46
C ILE A 28 10.52 12.28 -29.37
N SER A 29 10.70 11.09 -28.79
CA SER A 29 9.81 10.61 -27.73
C SER A 29 9.86 11.50 -26.48
N LEU A 30 11.04 12.02 -26.13
CA LEU A 30 11.21 12.92 -24.99
C LEU A 30 10.56 14.28 -25.25
N VAL A 31 10.73 14.84 -26.45
CA VAL A 31 10.07 16.09 -26.86
C VAL A 31 8.55 15.95 -26.85
N VAL A 32 8.01 14.85 -27.40
CA VAL A 32 6.57 14.54 -27.36
C VAL A 32 6.09 14.44 -25.92
N PHE A 33 6.82 13.76 -25.05
CA PHE A 33 6.46 13.62 -23.63
C PHE A 33 6.41 14.97 -22.90
N VAL A 34 7.40 15.83 -23.13
CA VAL A 34 7.46 17.18 -22.54
C VAL A 34 6.31 18.06 -23.05
N ILE A 35 5.98 17.98 -24.34
CA ILE A 35 4.86 18.70 -24.94
C ILE A 35 3.53 18.22 -24.35
N VAL A 36 3.33 16.91 -24.20
CA VAL A 36 2.11 16.34 -23.62
C VAL A 36 1.95 16.74 -22.14
N MET A 37 3.03 16.69 -21.35
CA MET A 37 3.01 17.16 -19.96
C MET A 37 2.72 18.67 -19.87
N GLY A 38 3.33 19.47 -20.75
CA GLY A 38 3.11 20.91 -20.81
C GLY A 38 1.66 21.27 -21.20
N LEU A 39 1.11 20.61 -22.21
CA LEU A 39 -0.28 20.77 -22.63
C LEU A 39 -1.25 20.36 -21.50
N SER A 40 -1.00 19.24 -20.83
CA SER A 40 -1.80 18.80 -19.68
C SER A 40 -1.76 19.81 -18.53
N TRP A 41 -0.59 20.40 -18.25
CA TRP A 41 -0.43 21.40 -17.20
C TRP A 41 -1.14 22.72 -17.55
N VAL A 42 -1.03 23.17 -18.81
CA VAL A 42 -1.68 24.38 -19.32
C VAL A 42 -3.21 24.25 -19.27
N ILE A 43 -3.76 23.09 -19.64
CA ILE A 43 -5.22 22.83 -19.57
C ILE A 43 -5.71 22.94 -18.12
N HIS A 44 -4.94 22.43 -17.15
CA HIS A 44 -5.30 22.50 -15.73
C HIS A 44 -5.19 23.94 -15.17
N LEU A 45 -4.18 24.70 -15.61
CA LEU A 45 -3.98 26.11 -15.21
C LEU A 45 -5.11 27.03 -15.70
N MET A 46 -5.66 26.78 -16.88
CA MET A 46 -6.73 27.63 -17.44
C MET A 46 -8.12 27.36 -16.84
N LYS A 47 -8.27 26.41 -15.90
CA LYS A 47 -9.57 26.03 -15.28
C LYS A 47 -10.70 25.90 -16.32
N ILE A 48 -10.40 25.40 -17.52
CA ILE A 48 -11.38 25.12 -18.57
C ILE A 48 -12.11 23.82 -18.18
N THR A 49 -12.93 23.92 -17.15
CA THR A 49 -13.77 22.83 -16.62
C THR A 49 -14.96 22.56 -17.54
N GLN A 50 -15.50 23.60 -18.19
CA GLN A 50 -16.64 23.50 -19.11
C GLN A 50 -16.46 22.59 -20.34
N ILE A 51 -15.23 22.24 -20.75
CA ILE A 51 -14.96 21.36 -21.92
C ILE A 51 -14.40 20.00 -21.49
N THR A 52 -13.99 19.87 -20.22
CA THR A 52 -13.56 18.58 -19.64
C THR A 52 -14.70 17.88 -18.91
N ASP A 53 -15.77 18.61 -18.58
CA ASP A 53 -17.00 18.06 -18.04
C ASP A 53 -17.79 17.34 -19.14
N PHE A 54 -18.19 16.10 -18.85
CA PHE A 54 -18.99 15.29 -19.76
C PHE A 54 -20.35 15.98 -20.04
N PRO A 55 -20.85 16.00 -21.29
CA PRO A 55 -22.01 16.82 -21.67
C PRO A 55 -23.33 16.43 -20.98
N VAL A 56 -23.39 15.26 -20.32
CA VAL A 56 -24.52 14.87 -19.47
C VAL A 56 -24.07 14.73 -18.01
N ASN A 57 -24.52 15.67 -17.17
CA ASN A 57 -24.21 15.72 -15.75
C ASN A 57 -25.29 14.97 -14.93
N PHE A 58 -25.18 13.64 -14.85
CA PHE A 58 -25.92 12.82 -13.87
C PHE A 58 -25.34 12.91 -12.45
N SER A 59 -24.20 13.59 -12.30
CA SER A 59 -23.46 13.73 -11.04
C SER A 59 -24.28 14.39 -9.92
N PRO A 60 -25.02 15.51 -10.11
CA PRO A 60 -25.71 16.17 -9.01
C PRO A 60 -26.76 15.30 -8.29
N PRO A 61 -27.72 14.63 -8.97
CA PRO A 61 -28.69 13.79 -8.26
C PRO A 61 -28.05 12.55 -7.62
N VAL A 62 -27.01 11.98 -8.22
CA VAL A 62 -26.29 10.83 -7.65
C VAL A 62 -25.46 11.23 -6.43
N THR A 63 -24.76 12.37 -6.51
CA THR A 63 -23.94 12.90 -5.42
C THR A 63 -24.83 13.27 -4.24
N ASN A 64 -25.92 14.01 -4.47
CA ASN A 64 -26.88 14.34 -3.41
C ASN A 64 -27.50 13.09 -2.78
N ALA A 65 -27.87 12.07 -3.57
CA ALA A 65 -28.41 10.82 -3.03
C ALA A 65 -27.38 10.02 -2.21
N ILE A 66 -26.10 10.04 -2.61
CA ILE A 66 -25.01 9.41 -1.85
C ILE A 66 -24.74 10.21 -0.57
N ASP A 67 -24.65 11.53 -0.64
CA ASP A 67 -24.40 12.41 0.49
C ASP A 67 -25.52 12.29 1.53
N ASP A 68 -26.79 12.35 1.11
CA ASP A 68 -27.95 12.17 1.99
C ASP A 68 -27.95 10.79 2.66
N PHE A 69 -27.54 9.74 1.94
CA PHE A 69 -27.43 8.38 2.48
C PHE A 69 -26.27 8.23 3.47
N VAL A 70 -25.11 8.80 3.15
CA VAL A 70 -23.94 8.82 4.03
C VAL A 70 -24.26 9.63 5.29
N ASP A 71 -24.89 10.78 5.17
CA ASP A 71 -25.32 11.60 6.30
C ASP A 71 -26.35 10.88 7.16
N PHE A 72 -27.32 10.18 6.55
CA PHE A 72 -28.24 9.32 7.29
C PHE A 72 -27.49 8.23 8.07
N LEU A 73 -26.51 7.55 7.46
CA LEU A 73 -25.70 6.55 8.15
C LEU A 73 -24.87 7.15 9.28
N VAL A 74 -24.20 8.28 9.05
CA VAL A 74 -23.37 8.93 10.07
C VAL A 74 -24.24 9.42 11.22
N VAL A 75 -25.37 10.08 10.98
CA VAL A 75 -26.23 10.61 12.06
C VAL A 75 -26.91 9.50 12.86
N ASN A 76 -27.46 8.47 12.20
CA ASN A 76 -28.21 7.41 12.89
C ASN A 76 -27.32 6.33 13.49
N PHE A 77 -26.16 6.04 12.88
CA PHE A 77 -25.23 5.01 13.33
C PHE A 77 -23.94 5.57 13.94
N ALA A 78 -23.80 6.90 14.12
CA ALA A 78 -22.66 7.52 14.82
C ALA A 78 -22.36 6.81 16.13
N TRP A 79 -23.39 6.55 16.94
CA TRP A 79 -23.22 5.87 18.22
C TRP A 79 -22.60 4.47 18.10
N ILE A 80 -22.88 3.71 17.03
CA ILE A 80 -22.25 2.41 16.75
C ILE A 80 -20.83 2.60 16.24
N PHE A 81 -20.61 3.51 15.28
CA PHE A 81 -19.28 3.76 14.72
C PHE A 81 -18.29 4.28 15.76
N ASP A 82 -18.74 5.20 16.61
CA ASP A 82 -17.96 5.76 17.71
C ASP A 82 -17.69 4.69 18.77
N TRP A 83 -18.70 3.90 19.15
CA TRP A 83 -18.52 2.80 20.08
C TRP A 83 -17.48 1.78 19.57
N MET A 84 -17.56 1.38 18.29
CA MET A 84 -16.57 0.47 17.70
C MET A 84 -15.16 1.08 17.67
N SER A 85 -15.04 2.36 17.29
CA SER A 85 -13.77 3.10 17.24
C SER A 85 -13.13 3.19 18.62
N ASP A 86 -13.91 3.54 19.64
CA ASP A 86 -13.42 3.69 21.00
C ASP A 86 -13.05 2.34 21.62
N GLN A 87 -13.85 1.30 21.39
CA GLN A 87 -13.48 -0.05 21.80
C GLN A 87 -12.18 -0.51 21.14
N ALA A 88 -11.99 -0.27 19.83
CA ALA A 88 -10.75 -0.58 19.15
C ALA A 88 -9.56 0.19 19.76
N LYS A 89 -9.67 1.51 19.97
CA LYS A 89 -8.62 2.33 20.59
C LYS A 89 -8.27 1.85 22.00
N VAL A 90 -9.27 1.51 22.82
CA VAL A 90 -9.05 1.01 24.18
C VAL A 90 -8.33 -0.33 24.16
N LEU A 91 -8.73 -1.26 23.28
CA LEU A 91 -8.07 -2.56 23.13
C LEU A 91 -6.62 -2.37 22.66
N ILE A 92 -6.40 -1.54 21.63
CA ILE A 92 -5.07 -1.24 21.09
C ILE A 92 -4.20 -0.59 22.17
N GLY A 93 -4.75 0.36 22.92
CA GLY A 93 -4.08 0.99 24.04
C GLY A 93 -3.68 0.00 25.11
N LYS A 94 -4.61 -0.85 25.57
CA LYS A 94 -4.34 -1.87 26.60
C LYS A 94 -3.25 -2.85 26.17
N ILE A 95 -3.30 -3.37 24.95
CA ILE A 95 -2.29 -4.34 24.50
C ILE A 95 -0.95 -3.67 24.24
N ARG A 96 -0.93 -2.44 23.71
CA ARG A 96 0.29 -1.63 23.56
C ARG A 96 0.93 -1.39 24.92
N ASP A 97 0.16 -0.92 25.89
CA ASP A 97 0.65 -0.58 27.22
C ASP A 97 1.15 -1.84 27.94
N PHE A 98 0.47 -2.98 27.76
CA PHE A 98 0.97 -4.29 28.22
C PHE A 98 2.31 -4.68 27.57
N LEU A 99 2.46 -4.48 26.26
CA LEU A 99 3.70 -4.77 25.53
C LEU A 99 4.87 -3.87 25.95
N VAL A 100 4.60 -2.58 26.18
CA VAL A 100 5.60 -1.59 26.60
C VAL A 100 5.95 -1.75 28.08
N TRP A 101 5.01 -2.24 28.89
CA TRP A 101 5.27 -2.55 30.31
C TRP A 101 6.32 -3.66 30.47
N VAL A 102 6.43 -4.57 29.50
CA VAL A 102 7.52 -5.55 29.46
C VAL A 102 8.82 -4.87 29.03
N PRO A 103 9.91 -4.96 29.82
CA PRO A 103 11.18 -4.33 29.45
C PRO A 103 11.72 -4.86 28.11
N TRP A 104 12.28 -3.96 27.30
CA TRP A 104 12.74 -4.25 25.94
C TRP A 104 13.68 -5.47 25.78
N PRO A 105 14.58 -5.82 26.74
CA PRO A 105 15.42 -6.99 26.58
C PRO A 105 14.61 -8.29 26.58
N PHE A 106 13.55 -8.36 27.39
CA PHE A 106 12.68 -9.54 27.49
C PHE A 106 11.90 -9.78 26.21
N THR A 107 11.36 -8.72 25.61
CA THR A 107 10.63 -8.82 24.33
C THR A 107 11.52 -9.26 23.18
N ILE A 108 12.76 -8.76 23.08
CA ILE A 108 13.71 -9.20 22.04
C ILE A 108 14.03 -10.69 22.24
N LEU A 109 14.28 -11.10 23.48
CA LEU A 109 14.59 -12.49 23.80
C LEU A 109 13.42 -13.43 23.52
N ALA A 110 12.18 -13.01 23.85
CA ALA A 110 10.96 -13.76 23.56
C ALA A 110 10.75 -13.94 22.04
N ILE A 111 10.97 -12.89 21.24
CA ILE A 111 10.80 -12.95 19.79
C ILE A 111 11.91 -13.79 19.16
N MET A 112 13.15 -13.66 19.64
CA MET A 112 14.27 -14.52 19.22
C MET A 112 13.97 -16.00 19.47
N PHE A 113 13.45 -16.33 20.66
CA PHE A 113 13.10 -17.71 21.03
C PHE A 113 11.95 -18.26 20.17
N THR A 114 10.91 -17.45 19.96
CA THR A 114 9.76 -17.82 19.12
C THR A 114 10.16 -18.00 17.66
N GLY A 115 10.99 -17.09 17.12
CA GLY A 115 11.51 -17.18 15.75
C GLY A 115 12.39 -18.40 15.51
N TRP A 116 13.18 -18.81 16.51
CA TRP A 116 13.96 -20.04 16.43
C TRP A 116 13.07 -21.31 16.42
N LYS A 117 11.97 -21.30 17.18
CA LYS A 117 11.02 -22.43 17.22
C LYS A 117 10.16 -22.58 15.97
N VAL A 118 9.76 -21.48 15.34
CA VAL A 118 8.77 -21.50 14.24
C VAL A 118 9.41 -21.62 12.85
N ALA A 119 10.52 -20.91 12.60
CA ALA A 119 11.07 -20.79 11.24
C ALA A 119 12.47 -21.41 11.11
N SER A 120 13.48 -20.85 11.79
CA SER A 120 14.87 -21.32 11.78
C SER A 120 15.73 -20.44 12.69
N ARG A 121 16.92 -20.92 13.08
CA ARG A 121 17.89 -20.16 13.91
C ARG A 121 18.27 -18.82 13.28
N ASN A 122 18.37 -18.76 11.95
CA ASN A 122 18.72 -17.54 11.22
C ASN A 122 17.61 -16.48 11.31
N VAL A 123 16.35 -16.89 11.30
CA VAL A 123 15.20 -15.97 11.40
C VAL A 123 15.06 -15.43 12.82
N GLY A 124 15.31 -16.27 13.84
CA GLY A 124 15.33 -15.84 15.24
C GLY A 124 16.40 -14.77 15.51
N ILE A 125 17.62 -14.97 15.01
CA ILE A 125 18.72 -13.99 15.16
C ILE A 125 18.43 -12.72 14.32
N GLY A 126 17.98 -12.89 13.07
CA GLY A 126 17.67 -11.76 12.18
C GLY A 126 16.57 -10.86 12.73
N SER A 127 15.50 -11.42 13.28
CA SER A 127 14.41 -10.68 13.92
C SER A 127 14.86 -9.96 15.20
N ALA A 128 15.71 -10.59 16.01
CA ALA A 128 16.27 -9.96 17.20
C ALA A 128 17.14 -8.73 16.86
N ILE A 129 18.00 -8.85 15.84
CA ILE A 129 18.83 -7.74 15.36
C ILE A 129 17.95 -6.61 14.79
N ALA A 130 16.92 -6.95 14.00
CA ALA A 130 16.00 -5.97 13.45
C ALA A 130 15.24 -5.20 14.56
N LEU A 131 14.75 -5.90 15.59
CA LEU A 131 14.10 -5.26 16.74
C LEU A 131 15.06 -4.38 17.54
N LEU A 132 16.32 -4.80 17.69
CA LEU A 132 17.33 -4.01 18.36
C LEU A 132 17.61 -2.72 17.57
N LEU A 133 17.69 -2.79 16.24
CA LEU A 133 17.78 -1.61 15.38
C LEU A 133 16.57 -0.68 15.54
N LEU A 134 15.34 -1.21 15.59
CA LEU A 134 14.14 -0.40 15.86
C LEU A 134 14.22 0.31 17.22
N GLY A 135 14.75 -0.36 18.24
CA GLY A 135 15.02 0.23 19.55
C GLY A 135 16.02 1.37 19.48
N LEU A 136 17.12 1.21 18.73
CA LEU A 136 18.15 2.25 18.53
C LEU A 136 17.60 3.50 17.83
N PHE A 137 16.65 3.34 16.91
CA PHE A 137 15.97 4.47 16.26
C PHE A 137 14.88 5.12 17.11
N ASN A 138 14.71 4.69 18.37
CA ASN A 138 13.67 5.17 19.27
C ASN A 138 12.23 4.96 18.71
N LEU A 139 12.06 3.95 17.84
CA LEU A 139 10.77 3.58 17.24
C LEU A 139 10.07 2.45 18.01
N TRP A 140 10.53 2.16 19.23
CA TRP A 140 10.07 1.05 20.05
C TRP A 140 8.55 1.07 20.25
N VAL A 141 8.00 2.19 20.73
CA VAL A 141 6.56 2.31 21.02
C VAL A 141 5.75 2.19 19.74
N SER A 142 6.20 2.81 18.64
CA SER A 142 5.54 2.72 17.33
C SER A 142 5.51 1.28 16.80
N ALA A 143 6.59 0.52 16.99
CA ALA A 143 6.64 -0.90 16.63
C ALA A 143 5.68 -1.74 17.50
N MET A 144 5.54 -1.45 18.78
CA MET A 144 4.57 -2.14 19.64
C MET A 144 3.12 -1.84 19.23
N VAL A 145 2.83 -0.64 18.72
CA VAL A 145 1.50 -0.30 18.18
C VAL A 145 1.15 -1.13 16.94
N THR A 146 2.10 -1.41 16.05
CA THR A 146 1.79 -2.24 14.87
C THR A 146 1.49 -3.69 15.30
N ILE A 147 2.26 -4.24 16.23
CA ILE A 147 2.00 -5.58 16.79
C ILE A 147 0.66 -5.60 17.54
N ALA A 148 0.36 -4.56 18.32
CA ALA A 148 -0.92 -4.39 19.00
C ALA A 148 -2.11 -4.48 18.03
N ILE A 149 -2.06 -3.72 16.94
CA ILE A 149 -3.11 -3.71 15.92
C ILE A 149 -3.21 -5.08 15.25
N MET A 150 -2.08 -5.73 14.92
CA MET A 150 -2.09 -7.07 14.33
C MET A 150 -2.76 -8.10 15.24
N VAL A 151 -2.40 -8.15 16.53
CA VAL A 151 -2.99 -9.08 17.50
C VAL A 151 -4.49 -8.87 17.61
N ILE A 152 -4.94 -7.62 17.74
CA ILE A 152 -6.37 -7.30 17.86
C ILE A 152 -7.12 -7.62 16.58
N ALA A 153 -6.57 -7.30 15.42
CA ALA A 153 -7.18 -7.64 14.14
C ALA A 153 -7.36 -9.15 13.99
N VAL A 154 -6.35 -9.94 14.37
CA VAL A 154 -6.44 -11.41 14.35
C VAL A 154 -7.48 -11.92 15.35
N LEU A 155 -7.51 -11.39 16.57
CA LEU A 155 -8.52 -11.79 17.57
C LEU A 155 -9.94 -11.46 17.12
N ILE A 156 -10.19 -10.26 16.60
CA ILE A 156 -11.50 -9.87 16.06
C ILE A 156 -11.88 -10.75 14.87
N SER A 157 -10.92 -11.03 13.98
CA SER A 157 -11.13 -11.92 12.84
C SER A 157 -11.50 -13.34 13.27
N ILE A 158 -10.87 -13.88 14.32
CA ILE A 158 -11.21 -15.20 14.87
C ILE A 158 -12.61 -15.17 15.50
N VAL A 159 -12.91 -14.15 16.32
CA VAL A 159 -14.19 -14.03 17.04
C VAL A 159 -15.37 -13.87 16.10
N ILE A 160 -15.22 -13.12 15.00
CA ILE A 160 -16.29 -12.87 14.04
C ILE A 160 -16.27 -13.91 12.91
N GLY A 161 -15.09 -14.28 12.43
CA GLY A 161 -14.89 -15.18 11.30
C GLY A 161 -15.29 -16.62 11.60
N ILE A 162 -15.04 -17.13 12.82
CA ILE A 162 -15.44 -18.50 13.18
C ILE A 162 -16.98 -18.64 13.19
N PRO A 163 -17.77 -17.80 13.90
CA PRO A 163 -19.22 -17.89 13.86
C PRO A 163 -19.81 -17.71 12.47
N LEU A 164 -19.33 -16.72 11.71
CA LEU A 164 -19.78 -16.50 10.33
C LEU A 164 -19.46 -17.71 9.44
N GLY A 165 -18.28 -18.32 9.60
CA GLY A 165 -17.89 -19.54 8.90
C GLY A 165 -18.79 -20.72 9.23
N ILE A 166 -19.16 -20.91 10.51
CA ILE A 166 -20.07 -21.96 10.96
C ILE A 166 -21.47 -21.75 10.37
N ILE A 167 -22.00 -20.53 10.40
CA ILE A 167 -23.33 -20.21 9.83
C ILE A 167 -23.33 -20.46 8.31
N ALA A 168 -22.26 -20.06 7.62
CA ALA A 168 -22.12 -20.29 6.18
C ALA A 168 -22.04 -21.79 5.85
N ALA A 169 -21.30 -22.58 6.63
CA ALA A 169 -21.20 -24.03 6.45
C ALA A 169 -22.50 -24.77 6.80
N SER A 170 -23.31 -24.22 7.73
CA SER A 170 -24.62 -24.78 8.09
C SER A 170 -25.72 -24.44 7.09
N SER A 171 -25.49 -23.49 6.17
CA SER A 171 -26.46 -23.08 5.16
C SER A 171 -26.37 -24.00 3.95
N ASN A 172 -27.33 -24.93 3.81
CA ASN A 172 -27.51 -25.81 2.64
C ASN A 172 -28.02 -25.04 1.39
N ARG A 173 -27.38 -23.92 1.04
CA ARG A 173 -27.73 -23.09 -0.13
C ARG A 173 -27.03 -23.54 -1.42
N PHE A 174 -26.17 -24.54 -1.33
CA PHE A 174 -25.50 -25.20 -2.46
C PHE A 174 -25.76 -26.71 -2.43
N ASP A 175 -27.03 -27.06 -2.32
CA ASP A 175 -27.58 -28.31 -2.88
C ASP A 175 -28.78 -27.91 -3.75
#